data_AF-A0AAU4URA5-F1
#
_entry.id   AF-A0AAU4URA5-F1
#
_cell.length_a   1.000
_cell.length_b   1.000
_cell.length_c   1.000
_cell.angle_alpha   90.00
_cell.angle_beta   90.00
_cell.angle_gamma   90.00
#
_symmetry.space_group_name_H-M   'P 1'
#
loop_
_entity.id
_entity.type
_entity.pdbx_description
1 polymer ?
#
loop_
_entity_poly.entity_id
_entity_poly.type
_entity_poly.pdbx_seq_one_letter_code
_entity_poly.pdbx_strand_id
1 'polypeptide(L)'
;MPILATSVTASEELLALAVARPFRAPYLPQVIDWICRSAEADCERGGPGLREGVAEEVVRRLDAYAASSGPGRTELADRLTDARHAQAVVRAQRYRALAVGHAGPVRRQRPPLAGAALRRLAATAGKARVLHGEQDTVVILGGPTGSMVFHPISALETQQLTQSLRESTPAARQLAGDVERVLGRHVRMAGGDELADSGVAVEARGSEVIVSWQEPAGLPESGRHPSPWEEGGLRSMCETLLIHHGYKSTVAPGGELAVHLCEIV
;
A
#
# COMPACT_ATOMS: atom_id res chain seq x y z
N MET A 1 22.44 -17.06 11.49
CA MET A 1 22.70 -15.64 11.16
C MET A 1 21.36 -15.00 10.84
N PRO A 2 20.84 -14.07 11.66
CA PRO A 2 19.68 -13.31 11.25
C PRO A 2 20.13 -12.14 10.35
N ILE A 3 19.35 -11.94 9.30
CA ILE A 3 19.47 -10.96 8.24
C ILE A 3 19.42 -9.56 8.85
N LEU A 4 20.41 -8.74 8.54
CA LEU A 4 20.45 -7.31 8.86
C LEU A 4 19.18 -6.67 8.28
N ALA A 5 18.26 -6.26 9.16
CA ALA A 5 17.27 -5.27 8.79
C ALA A 5 18.05 -4.01 8.42
N THR A 6 18.18 -3.70 7.14
CA THR A 6 18.66 -2.40 6.69
C THR A 6 17.65 -1.38 7.19
N SER A 7 17.96 -0.72 8.31
CA SER A 7 17.20 0.42 8.78
C SER A 7 17.39 1.52 7.74
N VAL A 8 16.43 1.63 6.83
CA VAL A 8 16.37 2.75 5.88
C VAL A 8 16.45 4.04 6.68
N THR A 9 17.45 4.87 6.40
CA THR A 9 17.61 6.12 7.14
C THR A 9 16.47 7.07 6.80
N ALA A 10 16.21 8.06 7.66
CA ALA A 10 15.18 9.07 7.38
C ALA A 10 15.46 9.81 6.05
N SER A 11 16.73 10.02 5.72
CA SER A 11 17.19 10.65 4.49
C SER A 11 16.94 9.77 3.26
N GLU A 12 17.23 8.47 3.33
CA GLU A 12 16.93 7.52 2.24
C GLU A 12 15.42 7.43 1.96
N GLU A 13 14.61 7.35 3.02
CA GLU A 13 13.15 7.33 2.88
C GLU A 13 12.64 8.66 2.30
N LEU A 14 13.20 9.80 2.71
CA LEU A 14 12.85 11.11 2.18
C LEU A 14 13.11 11.18 0.67
N LEU A 15 14.27 10.70 0.22
CA LEU A 15 14.63 10.65 -1.20
C LEU A 15 13.66 9.76 -1.97
N ALA A 16 13.38 8.56 -1.46
CA ALA A 16 12.44 7.62 -2.08
C ALA A 16 11.03 8.23 -2.20
N LEU A 17 10.56 8.97 -1.19
CA LEU A 17 9.27 9.66 -1.21
C LEU A 17 9.26 10.82 -2.21
N ALA A 18 10.33 11.61 -2.28
CA ALA A 18 10.41 12.76 -3.18
C ALA A 18 10.37 12.36 -4.67
N VAL A 19 10.91 11.17 -5.01
CA VAL A 19 10.94 10.63 -6.38
C VAL A 19 9.83 9.60 -6.67
N ALA A 20 8.95 9.32 -5.70
CA ALA A 20 7.89 8.31 -5.83
C ALA A 20 6.87 8.60 -6.96
N ARG A 21 6.88 9.82 -7.50
CA ARG A 21 6.00 10.26 -8.57
C ARG A 21 6.83 10.89 -9.69
N PRO A 22 6.41 10.74 -10.96
CA PRO A 22 7.05 11.43 -12.06
C PRO A 22 7.06 12.95 -11.85
N PHE A 23 8.18 13.56 -12.20
CA PHE A 23 8.31 15.01 -12.29
C PHE A 23 7.62 15.52 -13.56
N ARG A 24 7.03 16.71 -13.50
CA ARG A 24 6.49 17.39 -14.69
C ARG A 24 7.61 17.85 -15.61
N ALA A 25 8.72 18.31 -15.03
CA ALA A 25 9.92 18.63 -15.76
C ALA A 25 10.71 17.35 -16.09
N PRO A 26 10.87 16.98 -17.38
CA PRO A 26 11.48 15.71 -17.77
C PRO A 26 13.00 15.64 -17.53
N TYR A 27 13.64 16.78 -17.23
CA TYR A 27 15.07 16.91 -16.96
C TYR A 27 15.42 16.83 -15.45
N LEU A 28 14.43 16.92 -14.55
CA LEU A 28 14.66 16.87 -13.09
C LEU A 28 15.28 15.54 -12.63
N PRO A 29 14.87 14.37 -13.16
CA PRO A 29 15.53 13.10 -12.81
C PRO A 29 17.04 13.11 -13.08
N GLN A 30 17.48 13.71 -14.18
CA GLN A 30 18.90 13.79 -14.56
C GLN A 30 19.68 14.73 -13.63
N VAL A 31 19.05 15.82 -13.17
CA VAL A 31 19.65 16.72 -12.17
C VAL A 31 19.82 15.98 -10.84
N ILE A 32 18.79 15.27 -10.39
CA ILE A 32 18.83 14.49 -9.14
C ILE A 32 19.91 13.41 -9.23
N ASP A 33 19.94 12.65 -10.32
CA ASP A 33 20.95 11.61 -10.60
C ASP A 33 22.38 12.19 -10.62
N TRP A 34 22.58 13.37 -11.22
CA TRP A 34 23.87 14.08 -11.15
C TRP A 34 24.25 14.47 -9.71
N ILE A 35 23.30 14.98 -8.92
CA ILE A 35 23.51 15.31 -7.49
C ILE A 35 23.89 14.07 -6.69
N CYS A 36 23.19 12.94 -6.89
CA CYS A 36 23.46 11.67 -6.22
C CYS A 36 24.89 11.18 -6.51
N ARG A 37 25.25 11.05 -7.79
CA ARG A 37 26.60 10.62 -8.18
C ARG A 37 27.68 11.55 -7.66
N SER A 38 27.41 12.86 -7.64
CA SER A 38 28.38 13.85 -7.13
C SER A 38 28.58 13.71 -5.63
N ALA A 39 27.52 13.45 -4.85
CA ALA A 39 27.61 13.23 -3.42
C ALA A 39 28.34 11.92 -3.10
N GLU A 40 28.01 10.83 -3.80
CA GLU A 40 28.68 9.54 -3.69
C GLU A 40 30.18 9.66 -3.95
N ALA A 41 30.56 10.30 -5.05
CA ALA A 41 31.97 10.49 -5.43
C ALA A 41 32.76 11.35 -4.42
N ASP A 42 32.11 12.30 -3.73
CA ASP A 42 32.75 13.11 -2.70
C ASP A 42 32.90 12.32 -1.38
N CYS A 43 31.88 11.55 -1.00
CA CYS A 43 31.93 10.69 0.18
C CYS A 43 32.95 9.54 0.05
N GLU A 44 33.10 8.96 -1.14
CA GLU A 44 34.13 7.96 -1.42
C GLU A 44 35.55 8.51 -1.26
N ARG A 45 35.77 9.79 -1.60
CA ARG A 45 37.06 10.47 -1.45
C ARG A 45 37.33 10.94 -0.01
N GLY A 46 36.28 11.14 0.80
CA GLY A 46 36.37 11.64 2.18
C GLY A 46 36.67 10.60 3.26
N GLY A 47 36.67 9.30 2.93
CA GLY A 47 36.98 8.21 3.87
C GLY A 47 35.74 7.48 4.44
N PRO A 48 35.94 6.39 5.21
CA PRO A 48 34.88 5.43 5.53
C PRO A 48 33.73 5.99 6.38
N GLY A 49 33.96 7.03 7.20
CA GLY A 49 32.91 7.66 8.02
C GLY A 49 31.92 8.55 7.24
N LEU A 50 32.25 8.95 6.02
CA LEU A 50 31.35 9.76 5.17
C LEU A 50 30.43 8.91 4.28
N ARG A 51 30.69 7.59 4.19
CA ARG A 51 29.83 6.66 3.43
C ARG A 51 28.48 6.43 4.09
N GLU A 52 28.40 6.52 5.41
CA GLU A 52 27.13 6.41 6.15
C GLU A 52 26.25 7.67 6.02
N GLY A 53 26.81 8.79 5.55
CA GLY A 53 26.14 10.10 5.43
C GLY A 53 25.77 10.52 4.00
N VAL A 54 25.85 9.61 3.03
CA VAL A 54 25.61 9.95 1.61
C VAL A 54 24.19 10.46 1.41
N ALA A 55 23.19 9.82 2.02
CA ALA A 55 21.80 10.22 1.87
C ALA A 55 21.55 11.62 2.46
N GLU A 56 22.14 11.94 3.62
CA GLU A 56 22.10 13.27 4.23
C GLU A 56 22.72 14.32 3.30
N GLU A 57 23.88 14.01 2.70
CA GLU A 57 24.58 14.90 1.80
C GLU A 57 23.80 15.13 0.49
N VAL A 58 23.15 14.10 -0.05
CA VAL A 58 22.24 14.22 -1.21
C VAL A 58 21.07 15.13 -0.86
N VAL A 59 20.39 14.90 0.27
CA VAL A 59 19.28 15.74 0.73
C VAL A 59 19.72 17.21 0.87
N ARG A 60 20.90 17.45 1.48
CA ARG A 60 21.47 18.79 1.63
C ARG A 60 21.70 19.47 0.28
N ARG A 61 22.23 18.76 -0.72
CA ARG A 61 22.44 19.29 -2.07
C ARG A 61 21.14 19.55 -2.82
N LEU A 62 20.14 18.67 -2.66
CA LEU A 62 18.81 18.87 -3.23
C LEU A 62 18.12 20.10 -2.63
N ASP A 63 18.25 20.33 -1.32
CA ASP A 63 17.75 21.57 -0.67
C ASP A 63 18.45 22.81 -1.23
N ALA A 64 19.78 22.76 -1.39
CA ALA A 64 20.53 23.86 -1.99
C ALA A 64 20.08 24.13 -3.44
N TYR A 65 19.81 23.09 -4.23
CA TYR A 65 19.27 23.24 -5.57
C TYR A 65 17.85 23.81 -5.56
N ALA A 66 16.97 23.32 -4.69
CA ALA A 66 15.61 23.80 -4.52
C ALA A 66 15.56 25.30 -4.13
N ALA A 67 16.54 25.77 -3.36
CA ALA A 67 16.70 27.18 -2.99
C ALA A 67 17.39 28.05 -4.06
N SER A 68 18.00 27.44 -5.09
CA SER A 68 18.73 28.16 -6.15
C SER A 68 17.79 28.86 -7.15
N SER A 69 18.31 29.35 -8.27
CA SER A 69 17.54 29.85 -9.43
C SER A 69 17.43 28.83 -10.57
N GLY A 70 17.74 27.55 -10.30
CA GLY A 70 17.72 26.47 -11.28
C GLY A 70 16.33 26.12 -11.84
N PRO A 71 16.27 25.51 -13.03
CA PRO A 71 15.02 25.08 -13.65
C PRO A 71 14.37 23.92 -12.86
N GLY A 72 13.04 23.90 -12.71
CA GLY A 72 12.34 22.83 -11.98
C GLY A 72 12.52 22.87 -10.45
N ARG A 73 13.25 23.85 -9.91
CA ARG A 73 13.50 24.01 -8.46
C ARG A 73 12.23 24.04 -7.60
N THR A 74 11.16 24.68 -8.10
CA THR A 74 9.91 24.85 -7.35
C THR A 74 9.20 23.52 -7.20
N GLU A 75 9.17 22.72 -8.27
CA GLU A 75 8.61 21.36 -8.20
C GLU A 75 9.43 20.50 -7.22
N LEU A 76 10.76 20.57 -7.28
CA LEU A 76 11.60 19.83 -6.33
C LEU A 76 11.37 20.28 -4.87
N ALA A 77 11.29 21.59 -4.63
CA ALA A 77 11.01 22.16 -3.31
C ALA A 77 9.68 21.67 -2.75
N ASP A 78 8.64 21.65 -3.59
CA ASP A 78 7.31 21.16 -3.25
C ASP A 78 7.36 19.65 -2.93
N ARG A 79 8.07 18.83 -3.74
CA ARG A 79 8.22 17.39 -3.47
C ARG A 79 8.93 17.11 -2.15
N LEU A 80 10.03 17.81 -1.88
CA LEU A 80 10.77 17.67 -0.63
C LEU A 80 9.91 18.09 0.57
N THR A 81 9.11 19.14 0.40
CA THR A 81 8.17 19.61 1.44
C THR A 81 7.07 18.58 1.70
N ASP A 82 6.48 18.02 0.64
CA ASP A 82 5.44 16.98 0.74
C ASP A 82 5.98 15.70 1.40
N ALA A 83 7.19 15.27 1.03
CA ALA A 83 7.84 14.10 1.59
C ALA A 83 8.18 14.29 3.09
N ARG A 84 8.72 15.44 3.49
CA ARG A 84 8.98 15.78 4.90
C ARG A 84 7.70 15.82 5.71
N HIS A 85 6.64 16.42 5.16
CA HIS A 85 5.33 16.46 5.80
C HIS A 85 4.80 15.04 6.03
N ALA A 86 4.89 14.17 5.02
CA ALA A 86 4.48 12.78 5.14
C ALA A 86 5.25 12.03 6.26
N GLN A 87 6.57 12.19 6.34
CA GLN A 87 7.38 11.61 7.41
C GLN A 87 7.00 12.14 8.80
N ALA A 88 6.73 13.45 8.92
CA ALA A 88 6.38 14.08 10.18
C ALA A 88 5.00 13.65 10.71
N VAL A 89 4.04 13.45 9.80
CA VAL A 89 2.64 13.12 10.10
C VAL A 89 2.43 11.62 10.35
N VAL A 90 3.16 10.75 9.65
CA VAL A 90 2.97 9.30 9.74
C VAL A 90 4.05 8.67 10.62
N ARG A 91 3.73 8.52 11.90
CA ARG A 91 4.67 8.09 12.94
C ARG A 91 4.53 6.62 13.33
N ALA A 92 3.32 6.07 13.29
CA ALA A 92 3.09 4.68 13.66
C ALA A 92 3.55 3.72 12.56
N GLN A 93 3.85 2.48 12.95
CA GLN A 93 4.26 1.44 12.00
C GLN A 93 3.08 0.89 11.20
N ARG A 94 1.86 0.91 11.73
CA ARG A 94 0.67 0.39 11.06
C ARG A 94 -0.54 1.25 11.34
N TYR A 95 -1.40 1.33 10.34
CA TYR A 95 -2.60 2.14 10.34
C TYR A 95 -3.79 1.34 9.83
N ARG A 96 -4.97 1.64 10.38
CA ARG A 96 -6.26 1.16 9.89
C ARG A 96 -6.95 2.27 9.13
N ALA A 97 -7.31 1.99 7.88
CA ALA A 97 -8.06 2.93 7.05
C ALA A 97 -9.56 2.86 7.37
N LEU A 98 -10.17 4.02 7.58
CA LEU A 98 -11.60 4.25 7.69
C LEU A 98 -12.00 5.26 6.61
N ALA A 99 -12.96 4.90 5.75
CA ALA A 99 -13.51 5.82 4.75
C ALA A 99 -14.57 6.72 5.40
N VAL A 100 -14.54 8.02 5.11
CA VAL A 100 -15.54 8.99 5.56
C VAL A 100 -16.20 9.64 4.33
N GLY A 101 -17.39 9.16 3.95
CA GLY A 101 -18.15 9.62 2.76
C GLY A 101 -19.42 8.81 2.47
N HIS A 102 -20.36 9.37 1.69
CA HIS A 102 -21.69 8.82 1.39
C HIS A 102 -21.72 7.91 0.14
N ALA A 103 -21.54 6.60 0.31
CA ALA A 103 -22.24 5.53 -0.43
C ALA A 103 -21.71 4.15 0.01
N GLY A 104 -22.60 3.28 0.51
CA GLY A 104 -22.31 1.85 0.71
C GLY A 104 -21.70 1.46 2.06
N PRO A 105 -21.96 0.24 2.56
CA PRO A 105 -21.84 -0.10 3.97
C PRO A 105 -20.41 -0.01 4.50
N VAL A 106 -20.31 0.48 5.74
CA VAL A 106 -19.13 0.44 6.63
C VAL A 106 -18.76 -1.02 6.94
N ARG A 107 -18.30 -1.82 5.98
CA ARG A 107 -18.08 -3.27 6.20
C ARG A 107 -16.94 -3.90 5.40
N ARG A 108 -15.80 -3.22 5.30
CA ARG A 108 -14.54 -3.88 4.90
C ARG A 108 -13.47 -3.53 5.93
N GLN A 109 -13.11 -4.49 6.79
CA GLN A 109 -11.89 -4.38 7.58
C GLN A 109 -10.72 -4.50 6.60
N ARG A 110 -10.32 -3.39 5.97
CA ARG A 110 -9.13 -3.37 5.12
C ARG A 110 -7.93 -3.83 5.97
N PRO A 111 -7.04 -4.66 5.40
CA PRO A 111 -5.85 -5.09 6.11
C PRO A 111 -5.05 -3.86 6.56
N PRO A 112 -4.39 -3.92 7.72
CA PRO A 112 -3.59 -2.82 8.22
C PRO A 112 -2.53 -2.36 7.23
N LEU A 113 -2.55 -1.07 6.92
CA LEU A 113 -1.59 -0.42 6.04
C LEU A 113 -0.29 -0.17 6.80
N ALA A 114 0.85 -0.51 6.19
CA ALA A 114 2.16 -0.16 6.75
C ALA A 114 2.37 1.37 6.75
N GLY A 115 3.03 1.90 7.77
CA GLY A 115 3.36 3.32 7.88
C GLY A 115 4.17 3.82 6.69
N ALA A 116 5.11 3.01 6.17
CA ALA A 116 5.84 3.33 4.95
C ALA A 116 4.93 3.51 3.72
N ALA A 117 3.90 2.66 3.59
CA ALA A 117 2.92 2.78 2.51
C ALA A 117 2.02 4.02 2.71
N LEU A 118 1.62 4.32 3.95
CA LEU A 118 0.87 5.53 4.26
C LEU A 118 1.70 6.81 4.01
N ARG A 119 3.01 6.80 4.27
CA ARG A 119 3.91 7.90 3.92
C ARG A 119 3.96 8.15 2.42
N ARG A 120 4.03 7.09 1.60
CA ARG A 120 3.96 7.21 0.14
C ARG A 120 2.63 7.82 -0.32
N LEU A 121 1.51 7.38 0.27
CA LEU A 121 0.20 7.94 -0.01
C LEU A 121 0.10 9.41 0.40
N ALA A 122 0.61 9.78 1.58
CA ALA A 122 0.61 11.15 2.07
C ALA A 122 1.48 12.07 1.21
N ALA A 123 2.71 11.64 0.88
CA ALA A 123 3.60 12.39 -0.03
C ALA A 123 2.98 12.53 -1.43
N THR A 124 2.24 11.51 -1.89
CA THR A 124 1.51 11.56 -3.16
C THR A 124 0.33 12.52 -3.14
N ALA A 125 -0.44 12.53 -2.06
CA ALA A 125 -1.55 13.47 -1.88
C ALA A 125 -1.06 14.93 -1.77
N GLY A 126 0.14 15.12 -1.22
CA GLY A 126 0.77 16.41 -1.00
C GLY A 126 0.32 17.08 0.30
N LYS A 127 1.17 17.94 0.84
CA LYS A 127 0.99 18.61 2.14
C LYS A 127 -0.36 19.31 2.26
N ALA A 128 -0.83 19.95 1.19
CA ALA A 128 -2.10 20.68 1.18
C ALA A 128 -3.34 19.80 1.44
N ARG A 129 -3.22 18.48 1.27
CA ARG A 129 -4.34 17.52 1.39
C ARG A 129 -4.17 16.55 2.55
N VAL A 130 -3.07 16.63 3.30
CA VAL A 130 -2.77 15.71 4.40
C VAL A 130 -2.84 16.46 5.71
N LEU A 131 -3.77 16.08 6.56
CA LEU A 131 -3.94 16.62 7.90
C LEU A 131 -3.52 15.59 8.95
N HIS A 132 -2.98 16.10 10.04
CA HIS A 132 -2.67 15.31 11.22
C HIS A 132 -3.75 15.60 12.28
N GLY A 133 -4.47 14.56 12.68
CA GLY A 133 -5.48 14.60 13.73
C GLY A 133 -4.90 14.30 15.11
N GLU A 134 -5.77 14.23 16.10
CA GLU A 134 -5.40 13.80 17.44
C GLU A 134 -4.98 12.31 17.44
N GLN A 135 -4.14 11.92 18.40
CA GLN A 135 -3.66 10.55 18.58
C GLN A 135 -2.93 9.96 17.35
N ASP A 136 -2.12 10.76 16.66
CA ASP A 136 -1.37 10.37 15.45
C ASP A 136 -2.27 9.87 14.29
N THR A 137 -3.55 10.25 14.29
CA THR A 137 -4.46 9.97 13.18
C THR A 137 -4.05 10.77 11.95
N VAL A 138 -4.09 10.15 10.78
CA VAL A 138 -3.74 10.81 9.51
C VAL A 138 -4.99 10.90 8.64
N VAL A 139 -5.32 12.10 8.20
CA VAL A 139 -6.46 12.33 7.29
C VAL A 139 -5.92 12.76 5.94
N ILE A 140 -6.28 12.01 4.90
CA ILE A 140 -6.01 12.38 3.52
C ILE A 140 -7.32 12.87 2.92
N LEU A 141 -7.40 14.18 2.67
CA LEU A 141 -8.51 14.82 2.03
C LEU A 141 -8.59 14.33 0.58
N GLY A 142 -9.60 13.52 0.27
CA GLY A 142 -9.87 13.08 -1.09
C GLY A 142 -10.45 14.19 -1.94
N GLY A 143 -10.40 14.00 -3.26
CA GLY A 143 -11.15 14.82 -4.20
C GLY A 143 -12.66 14.46 -4.13
N PRO A 144 -13.38 14.38 -5.26
CA PRO A 144 -14.85 14.22 -5.28
C PRO A 144 -15.42 12.96 -4.60
N THR A 145 -14.58 12.06 -4.07
CA THR A 145 -14.94 10.75 -3.50
C THR A 145 -14.89 10.67 -1.97
N GLY A 146 -14.65 11.79 -1.27
CA GLY A 146 -14.65 11.85 0.20
C GLY A 146 -13.26 11.64 0.81
N SER A 147 -13.16 11.87 2.13
CA SER A 147 -11.88 11.86 2.84
C SER A 147 -11.57 10.49 3.43
N MET A 148 -10.28 10.13 3.50
CA MET A 148 -9.82 8.91 4.17
C MET A 148 -9.18 9.25 5.52
N VAL A 149 -9.52 8.50 6.55
CA VAL A 149 -8.97 8.64 7.90
C VAL A 149 -8.20 7.38 8.26
N PHE A 150 -6.98 7.53 8.73
CA PHE A 150 -6.09 6.43 9.10
C PHE A 150 -5.78 6.52 10.58
N HIS A 151 -6.20 5.52 11.36
CA HIS A 151 -5.92 5.45 12.79
C HIS A 151 -4.74 4.53 13.04
N PRO A 152 -3.78 4.91 13.90
CA PRO A 152 -2.70 4.01 14.26
C PRO A 152 -3.26 2.79 15.00
N ILE A 153 -2.70 1.61 14.72
CA ILE A 153 -3.03 0.39 15.46
C ILE A 153 -1.82 -0.09 16.25
N SER A 154 -2.09 -0.70 17.40
CA SER A 154 -1.01 -1.22 18.26
C SER A 154 -0.36 -2.46 17.65
N ALA A 155 0.87 -2.75 18.08
CA ALA A 155 1.54 -4.00 17.72
C ALA A 155 0.78 -5.23 18.23
N LEU A 156 0.13 -5.14 19.39
CA LEU A 156 -0.71 -6.20 19.96
C LEU A 156 -1.95 -6.46 19.10
N GLU A 157 -2.66 -5.40 18.70
CA GLU A 157 -3.82 -5.50 17.81
C GLU A 157 -3.43 -6.05 16.43
N THR A 158 -2.26 -5.64 15.92
CA THR A 158 -1.68 -6.22 14.71
C THR A 158 -1.39 -7.71 14.86
N GLN A 159 -0.83 -8.13 16.00
CA GLN A 159 -0.54 -9.54 16.29
C GLN A 159 -1.82 -10.35 16.41
N GLN A 160 -2.86 -9.82 17.06
CA GLN A 160 -4.16 -10.47 17.16
C GLN A 160 -4.84 -10.62 15.79
N LEU A 161 -4.79 -9.58 14.95
CA LEU A 161 -5.27 -9.66 13.56
C LEU A 161 -4.48 -10.73 12.78
N THR A 162 -3.16 -10.73 12.90
CA THR A 162 -2.30 -11.70 12.23
C THR A 162 -2.51 -13.12 12.77
N GLN A 163 -2.78 -13.28 14.07
CA GLN A 163 -3.09 -14.57 14.70
C GLN A 163 -4.44 -15.08 14.21
N SER A 164 -5.48 -14.24 14.13
CA SER A 164 -6.78 -14.63 13.56
C SER A 164 -6.69 -15.11 12.11
N LEU A 165 -5.75 -14.56 11.33
CA LEU A 165 -5.44 -15.03 9.97
C LEU A 165 -4.65 -16.35 9.99
N ARG A 166 -3.76 -16.54 10.97
CA ARG A 166 -2.96 -17.78 11.13
C ARG A 166 -3.74 -18.94 11.75
N GLU A 167 -4.84 -18.67 12.46
CA GLU A 167 -5.76 -19.67 13.01
C GLU A 167 -6.52 -20.48 11.93
N SER A 168 -6.26 -20.21 10.65
CA SER A 168 -6.65 -21.08 9.55
C SER A 168 -6.15 -22.53 9.75
N THR A 169 -7.06 -23.49 9.67
CA THR A 169 -6.69 -24.90 9.75
C THR A 169 -5.77 -25.28 8.59
N PRO A 170 -4.86 -26.27 8.75
CA PRO A 170 -4.03 -26.73 7.63
C PRO A 170 -4.88 -27.18 6.43
N ALA A 171 -6.08 -27.73 6.68
CA ALA A 171 -7.04 -28.08 5.64
C ALA A 171 -7.59 -26.85 4.90
N ALA A 172 -7.93 -25.76 5.61
CA ALA A 172 -8.37 -24.51 4.98
C ALA A 172 -7.25 -23.84 4.16
N ARG A 173 -5.99 -23.93 4.62
CA ARG A 173 -4.83 -23.44 3.85
C ARG A 173 -4.57 -24.26 2.58
N GLN A 174 -4.71 -25.57 2.67
CA GLN A 174 -4.62 -26.45 1.49
C GLN A 174 -5.74 -26.15 0.49
N LEU A 175 -6.98 -26.04 0.98
CA LEU A 175 -8.13 -25.66 0.16
C LEU A 175 -7.94 -24.27 -0.48
N ALA A 176 -7.39 -23.29 0.24
CA ALA A 176 -7.11 -21.97 -0.30
C ALA A 176 -6.10 -22.04 -1.46
N GLY A 177 -5.02 -22.84 -1.31
CA GLY A 177 -4.06 -23.06 -2.38
C GLY A 177 -4.66 -23.78 -3.59
N ASP A 178 -5.61 -24.68 -3.39
CA ASP A 178 -6.31 -25.37 -4.47
C ASP A 178 -7.31 -24.45 -5.19
N VAL A 179 -8.06 -23.65 -4.45
CA VAL A 179 -8.98 -22.61 -4.96
C VAL A 179 -8.19 -21.56 -5.75
N GLU A 180 -7.07 -21.08 -5.21
CA GLU A 180 -6.17 -20.13 -5.88
C GLU A 180 -5.61 -20.71 -7.19
N ARG A 181 -5.22 -22.00 -7.20
CA ARG A 181 -4.71 -22.66 -8.41
C ARG A 181 -5.79 -22.81 -9.49
N VAL A 182 -7.03 -23.05 -9.09
CA VAL A 182 -8.17 -23.13 -10.02
C VAL A 182 -8.48 -21.75 -10.58
N LEU A 183 -8.69 -20.76 -9.71
CA LEU A 183 -9.07 -19.41 -10.13
C LEU A 183 -7.95 -18.71 -10.90
N GLY A 184 -6.69 -18.85 -10.48
CA GLY A 184 -5.55 -18.20 -11.13
C GLY A 184 -5.30 -18.62 -12.59
N ARG A 185 -5.96 -19.68 -13.09
CA ARG A 185 -5.95 -20.04 -14.52
C ARG A 185 -6.92 -19.19 -15.36
N HIS A 186 -7.88 -18.53 -14.71
CA HIS A 186 -9.02 -17.87 -15.35
C HIS A 186 -9.17 -16.41 -14.96
N VAL A 187 -8.68 -16.01 -13.78
CA VAL A 187 -8.76 -14.65 -13.26
C VAL A 187 -7.40 -14.15 -12.81
N ARG A 188 -7.21 -12.84 -12.88
CA ARG A 188 -6.05 -12.18 -12.29
C ARG A 188 -6.14 -12.29 -10.77
N MET A 189 -5.15 -12.94 -10.15
CA MET A 189 -5.02 -13.00 -8.70
C MET A 189 -4.44 -11.70 -8.15
N ALA A 190 -4.82 -11.32 -6.93
CA ALA A 190 -4.22 -10.20 -6.25
C ALA A 190 -2.78 -10.57 -5.82
N GLY A 191 -1.79 -9.91 -6.41
CA GLY A 191 -0.38 -10.15 -6.10
C GLY A 191 0.00 -9.50 -4.78
N GLY A 192 0.56 -10.27 -3.84
CA GLY A 192 1.01 -9.76 -2.53
C GLY A 192 2.21 -8.80 -2.58
N ASP A 193 2.83 -8.61 -3.75
CA ASP A 193 4.11 -7.88 -3.90
C ASP A 193 3.94 -6.46 -4.49
N GLU A 194 2.86 -6.21 -5.25
CA GLU A 194 2.58 -4.89 -5.83
C GLU A 194 1.27 -4.31 -5.29
N LEU A 195 1.40 -3.29 -4.43
CA LEU A 195 0.27 -2.55 -3.82
C LEU A 195 -0.68 -1.88 -4.86
N ALA A 196 -0.31 -1.86 -6.14
CA ALA A 196 -1.07 -1.26 -7.23
C ALA A 196 -1.99 -2.25 -7.97
N ASP A 197 -1.96 -3.54 -7.62
CA ASP A 197 -2.66 -4.57 -8.39
C ASP A 197 -4.04 -4.89 -7.83
N SER A 198 -5.06 -4.72 -8.69
CA SER A 198 -6.41 -5.23 -8.45
C SER A 198 -6.53 -6.68 -8.91
N GLY A 199 -7.18 -7.53 -8.12
CA GLY A 199 -7.32 -8.94 -8.47
C GLY A 199 -8.22 -9.71 -7.52
N VAL A 200 -8.44 -10.98 -7.83
CA VAL A 200 -9.14 -11.91 -6.95
C VAL A 200 -8.19 -12.33 -5.83
N ALA A 201 -8.61 -12.14 -4.58
CA ALA A 201 -7.91 -12.59 -3.39
C ALA A 201 -8.58 -13.83 -2.83
N VAL A 202 -7.77 -14.81 -2.42
CA VAL A 202 -8.22 -16.06 -1.79
C VAL A 202 -7.56 -16.15 -0.42
N GLU A 203 -8.37 -16.15 0.63
CA GLU A 203 -7.89 -16.13 2.01
C GLU A 203 -8.50 -17.29 2.80
N ALA A 204 -7.66 -18.04 3.53
CA ALA A 204 -8.13 -19.04 4.48
C ALA A 204 -8.52 -18.35 5.80
N ARG A 205 -9.76 -18.55 6.26
CA ARG A 205 -10.26 -17.98 7.51
C ARG A 205 -10.94 -19.07 8.35
N GLY A 206 -10.28 -19.48 9.43
CA GLY A 206 -10.76 -20.61 10.26
C GLY A 206 -10.80 -21.92 9.47
N SER A 207 -12.00 -22.49 9.28
CA SER A 207 -12.24 -23.71 8.49
C SER A 207 -12.71 -23.44 7.05
N GLU A 208 -12.87 -22.18 6.67
CA GLU A 208 -13.44 -21.76 5.38
C GLU A 208 -12.39 -21.04 4.53
N VAL A 209 -12.66 -20.97 3.23
CA VAL A 209 -11.86 -20.19 2.28
C VAL A 209 -12.74 -19.09 1.71
N ILE A 210 -12.28 -17.85 1.84
CA ILE A 210 -12.99 -16.67 1.36
C ILE A 210 -12.34 -16.21 0.05
N VAL A 211 -13.15 -16.09 -1.00
CA VAL A 211 -12.76 -15.48 -2.28
C VAL A 211 -13.40 -14.12 -2.38
N SER A 212 -12.58 -13.10 -2.61
CA SER A 212 -13.00 -11.71 -2.68
C SER A 212 -12.27 -10.95 -3.79
N TRP A 213 -12.68 -9.71 -4.04
CA TRP A 213 -11.98 -8.80 -4.95
C TRP A 213 -11.16 -7.79 -4.15
N GLN A 214 -9.86 -7.77 -4.41
CA GLN A 214 -8.96 -6.75 -3.90
C GLN A 214 -8.90 -5.59 -4.89
N GLU A 215 -9.36 -4.42 -4.45
CA GLU A 215 -9.21 -3.19 -5.20
C GLU A 215 -7.78 -2.65 -5.12
N PRO A 216 -7.30 -1.94 -6.16
CA PRO A 216 -5.97 -1.37 -6.17
C PRO A 216 -5.81 -0.35 -5.04
N ALA A 217 -4.70 -0.39 -4.29
CA ALA A 217 -4.48 0.58 -3.23
C ALA A 217 -4.26 1.98 -3.83
N GLY A 218 -5.14 2.92 -3.49
CA GLY A 218 -4.98 4.32 -3.85
C GLY A 218 -5.66 4.77 -5.15
N LEU A 219 -6.40 3.90 -5.84
CA LEU A 219 -7.39 4.38 -6.81
C LEU A 219 -8.64 4.83 -6.05
N PRO A 220 -9.10 6.09 -6.21
CA PRO A 220 -10.45 6.43 -5.79
C PRO A 220 -11.38 5.48 -6.53
N GLU A 221 -12.35 4.89 -5.81
CA GLU A 221 -13.49 4.24 -6.42
C GLU A 221 -13.99 5.19 -7.51
N SER A 222 -13.70 4.85 -8.75
CA SER A 222 -14.04 5.69 -9.88
C SER A 222 -15.54 5.53 -10.03
N GLY A 223 -16.27 6.41 -9.35
CA GLY A 223 -17.72 6.47 -9.38
C GLY A 223 -18.18 6.55 -10.83
N ARG A 224 -18.56 5.37 -11.36
CA ARG A 224 -19.45 5.10 -12.50
C ARG A 224 -19.32 3.69 -13.03
N HIS A 225 -18.29 2.94 -12.65
CA HIS A 225 -18.25 1.52 -12.98
C HIS A 225 -18.59 0.70 -11.75
N PRO A 226 -19.57 -0.21 -11.86
CA PRO A 226 -19.82 -1.16 -10.81
C PRO A 226 -18.56 -1.92 -10.46
N SER A 227 -18.42 -2.30 -9.19
CA SER A 227 -17.33 -3.21 -8.80
C SER A 227 -17.39 -4.42 -9.73
N PRO A 228 -16.27 -4.79 -10.41
CA PRO A 228 -16.27 -5.93 -11.32
C PRO A 228 -16.69 -7.21 -10.59
N TRP A 229 -16.47 -7.24 -9.27
CA TRP A 229 -16.94 -8.27 -8.36
C TRP A 229 -18.47 -8.39 -8.35
N GLU A 230 -19.20 -7.30 -8.12
CA GLU A 230 -20.64 -7.34 -7.85
C GLU A 230 -21.50 -7.25 -9.11
N GLU A 231 -21.24 -6.30 -10.01
CA GLU A 231 -22.05 -6.13 -11.23
C GLU A 231 -21.25 -6.39 -12.53
N GLY A 232 -19.93 -6.59 -12.44
CA GLY A 232 -19.11 -7.03 -13.58
C GLY A 232 -19.14 -8.53 -13.86
N GLY A 233 -19.93 -9.30 -13.10
CA GLY A 233 -20.07 -10.74 -13.28
C GLY A 233 -18.88 -11.58 -12.81
N LEU A 234 -17.83 -10.96 -12.28
CA LEU A 234 -16.62 -11.66 -11.84
C LEU A 234 -16.91 -12.62 -10.68
N ARG A 235 -17.74 -12.21 -9.71
CA ARG A 235 -18.17 -13.10 -8.62
C ARG A 235 -18.92 -14.32 -9.16
N SER A 236 -19.91 -14.12 -10.03
CA SER A 236 -20.68 -15.22 -10.62
C SER A 236 -19.79 -16.14 -11.46
N MET A 237 -18.79 -15.60 -12.15
CA MET A 237 -17.81 -16.39 -12.88
C MET A 237 -16.93 -17.21 -11.94
N CYS A 238 -16.40 -16.62 -10.87
CA CYS A 238 -15.64 -17.33 -9.84
C CYS A 238 -16.48 -18.43 -9.19
N GLU A 239 -17.73 -18.14 -8.81
CA GLU A 239 -18.69 -19.11 -8.26
C GLU A 239 -18.91 -20.29 -9.22
N THR A 240 -19.16 -20.00 -10.50
CA THR A 240 -19.37 -21.03 -11.54
C THR A 240 -18.13 -21.90 -11.72
N LEU A 241 -16.93 -21.31 -11.76
CA LEU A 241 -15.67 -22.06 -11.86
C LEU A 241 -15.46 -22.97 -10.66
N LEU A 242 -15.75 -22.48 -9.45
CA LEU A 242 -15.62 -23.27 -8.23
C LEU A 242 -16.61 -24.45 -8.24
N ILE A 243 -17.87 -24.22 -8.60
CA ILE A 243 -18.88 -25.27 -8.73
C ILE A 243 -18.48 -26.29 -9.80
N HIS A 244 -17.99 -25.83 -10.96
CA HIS A 244 -17.52 -26.70 -12.04
C HIS A 244 -16.38 -27.63 -11.59
N HIS A 245 -15.49 -27.12 -10.73
CA HIS A 245 -14.40 -27.89 -10.15
C HIS A 245 -14.78 -28.66 -8.87
N GLY A 246 -16.08 -28.75 -8.55
CA GLY A 246 -16.60 -29.59 -7.47
C GLY A 246 -16.61 -28.93 -6.08
N TYR A 247 -16.33 -27.63 -5.98
CA TYR A 247 -16.36 -26.90 -4.72
C TYR A 247 -17.77 -26.38 -4.42
N LYS A 248 -18.19 -26.48 -3.16
CA LYS A 248 -19.39 -25.80 -2.67
C LYS A 248 -19.01 -24.39 -2.25
N SER A 249 -19.53 -23.40 -2.97
CA SER A 249 -19.38 -21.99 -2.62
C SER A 249 -20.74 -21.39 -2.25
N THR A 250 -20.72 -20.42 -1.36
CA THR A 250 -21.90 -19.67 -0.90
C THR A 250 -21.55 -18.19 -0.86
N VAL A 251 -22.48 -17.33 -1.26
CA VAL A 251 -22.28 -15.89 -1.14
C VAL A 251 -22.50 -15.48 0.31
N ALA A 252 -21.44 -15.00 0.96
CA ALA A 252 -21.49 -14.47 2.31
C ALA A 252 -22.27 -13.14 2.35
N PRO A 253 -22.77 -12.70 3.52
CA PRO A 253 -23.49 -11.42 3.66
C PRO A 253 -22.70 -10.19 3.20
N GLY A 254 -21.37 -10.29 3.11
CA GLY A 254 -20.46 -9.26 2.59
C GLY A 254 -20.24 -9.30 1.07
N GLY A 255 -20.91 -10.20 0.34
CA GLY A 255 -20.77 -10.37 -1.10
C GLY A 255 -19.57 -11.21 -1.53
N GLU A 256 -18.75 -11.68 -0.60
CA GLU A 256 -17.63 -12.61 -0.80
C GLU A 256 -18.14 -14.04 -1.08
N LEU A 257 -17.32 -14.88 -1.71
CA LEU A 257 -17.64 -16.31 -1.87
C LEU A 257 -16.94 -17.10 -0.76
N ALA A 258 -17.72 -17.68 0.14
CA ALA A 258 -17.23 -18.64 1.13
C ALA A 258 -17.25 -20.04 0.53
N VAL A 259 -16.09 -20.68 0.45
CA VAL A 259 -15.87 -22.05 0.02
C VAL A 259 -15.63 -22.91 1.25
N HIS A 260 -16.46 -23.94 1.38
CA HIS A 260 -16.42 -24.86 2.52
C HIS A 260 -15.65 -26.12 2.15
N LEU A 261 -14.93 -26.70 3.11
CA LEU A 261 -14.46 -28.07 2.99
C LEU A 261 -15.70 -28.97 2.90
N CYS A 262 -15.93 -29.58 1.75
CA CYS A 262 -16.88 -30.70 1.68
C CYS A 262 -16.29 -31.84 2.49
N GLU A 263 -16.91 -32.17 3.62
CA GLU A 263 -16.71 -33.50 4.21
C GLU A 263 -17.16 -34.52 3.17
N ILE A 264 -16.20 -35.31 2.68
CA ILE A 264 -16.50 -36.51 1.91
C ILE A 264 -17.09 -37.49 2.93
N VAL A 265 -18.42 -37.66 2.91
CA VAL A 265 -19.13 -38.75 3.59
C VAL A 265 -19.03 -40.00 2.73
#